data_AF-A0AAU6YXM0-F1
#
_entry.id   AF-A0AAU6YXM0-F1
#
_cell.length_a   1.000
_cell.length_b   1.000
_cell.length_c   1.000
_cell.angle_alpha   90.00
_cell.angle_beta   90.00
_cell.angle_gamma   90.00
#
_symmetry.space_group_name_H-M   'P 1'
#
loop_
_entity.id
_entity.type
_entity.pdbx_description
1 polymer ?
#
loop_
_entity_poly.entity_id
_entity_poly.type
_entity_poly.pdbx_seq_one_letter_code
_entity_poly.pdbx_strand_id
1 'polypeptide(L)'
;MPETADQPVAVRATAFVRPSRWLHRPVRLVRYDAHWSDSRVDFDVSLSKMMYRGFPADFAAIDESVNAHCPEVGTGQWVDDFGRVVEGPTEINPNPPGNRGGERRKYGVSRYESNPKVKRVWRLGRGVAGLGIGVFLLTGPASHGIGGFVGLLFVIGGLASLAGLIPGKHRPW
;
A
#
# COMPACT_ATOMS: atom_id res chain seq x y z
N MET A 1 6.51 -13.54 43.95
CA MET A 1 5.76 -12.38 43.40
C MET A 1 6.12 -12.32 41.93
N PRO A 2 5.26 -12.74 41.00
CA PRO A 2 5.75 -13.22 39.73
C PRO A 2 6.07 -12.08 38.76
N GLU A 3 7.13 -12.32 38.01
CA GLU A 3 7.87 -11.55 37.01
C GLU A 3 7.07 -11.24 35.72
N THR A 4 5.74 -11.31 35.76
CA THR A 4 4.86 -11.19 34.58
C THR A 4 4.42 -9.75 34.27
N ALA A 5 4.87 -8.77 35.05
CA ALA A 5 4.49 -7.37 34.87
C ALA A 5 5.05 -6.74 33.57
N ASP A 6 6.04 -7.37 32.93
CA ASP A 6 6.73 -6.84 31.77
C ASP A 6 6.20 -7.36 30.41
N GLN A 7 5.17 -8.20 30.42
CA GLN A 7 4.57 -8.74 29.18
C GLN A 7 3.08 -8.42 29.04
N PRO A 8 2.62 -8.12 27.82
CA PRO A 8 1.20 -8.00 27.56
C PRO A 8 0.53 -9.37 27.66
N VAL A 9 -0.72 -9.38 28.14
CA VAL A 9 -1.58 -10.57 28.15
C VAL A 9 -2.15 -10.84 26.76
N ALA A 10 -2.44 -9.78 26.00
CA ALA A 10 -2.97 -9.91 24.65
C ALA A 10 -2.56 -8.73 23.77
N VAL A 11 -2.58 -8.97 22.47
CA VAL A 11 -2.28 -7.98 21.42
C VAL A 11 -3.36 -8.01 20.36
N ARG A 12 -3.67 -6.85 19.78
CA ARG A 12 -4.55 -6.78 18.61
C ARG A 12 -3.96 -5.89 17.55
N ALA A 13 -4.38 -6.12 16.31
CA ALA A 13 -4.00 -5.28 15.17
C ALA A 13 -5.17 -4.45 14.66
N THR A 14 -4.94 -3.17 14.43
CA THR A 14 -5.88 -2.25 13.78
C THR A 14 -5.34 -1.88 12.40
N ALA A 15 -6.07 -2.26 11.35
CA ALA A 15 -5.71 -1.97 9.96
C ALA A 15 -6.41 -0.72 9.42
N PHE A 16 -5.70 0.04 8.59
CA PHE A 16 -6.24 1.19 7.90
C PHE A 16 -5.57 1.38 6.54
N VAL A 17 -6.27 2.07 5.63
CA VAL A 17 -5.80 2.29 4.26
C VAL A 17 -5.31 3.72 4.11
N ARG A 18 -4.12 3.87 3.51
CA ARG A 18 -3.52 5.16 3.19
C ARG A 18 -3.29 5.30 1.68
N PRO A 19 -3.62 6.45 1.07
CA PRO A 19 -3.20 6.72 -0.30
C PRO A 19 -1.67 6.83 -0.39
N SER A 20 -1.05 6.09 -1.32
CA SER A 20 0.38 6.24 -1.59
C SER A 20 0.63 7.43 -2.51
N ARG A 21 1.52 8.34 -2.09
CA ARG A 21 1.97 9.46 -2.93
C ARG A 21 2.79 9.00 -4.15
N TRP A 22 3.46 7.85 -4.05
CA TRP A 22 4.41 7.37 -5.07
C TRP A 22 3.89 6.16 -5.85
N LEU A 23 3.32 5.17 -5.15
CA LEU A 23 2.93 3.92 -5.78
C LEU A 23 1.57 4.00 -6.50
N HIS A 24 0.92 5.16 -6.50
CA HIS A 24 -0.41 5.42 -7.09
C HIS A 24 -1.49 4.40 -6.68
N ARG A 25 -1.26 3.66 -5.59
CA ARG A 25 -2.15 2.64 -5.07
C ARG A 25 -2.28 2.80 -3.56
N PRO A 26 -3.45 2.52 -2.97
CA PRO A 26 -3.62 2.48 -1.53
C PRO A 26 -2.65 1.46 -0.91
N VAL A 27 -2.16 1.79 0.27
CA VAL A 27 -1.28 0.94 1.09
C VAL A 27 -2.00 0.67 2.40
N ARG A 28 -2.15 -0.61 2.73
CA ARG A 28 -2.61 -1.03 4.05
C ARG A 28 -1.48 -0.85 5.06
N LEU A 29 -1.84 -0.23 6.17
CA LEU A 29 -1.00 -0.01 7.33
C LEU A 29 -1.68 -0.67 8.54
N VAL A 30 -0.89 -1.20 9.46
CA VAL A 30 -1.36 -1.88 10.67
C VAL A 30 -0.70 -1.25 11.88
N ARG A 31 -1.50 -0.96 12.91
CA ARG A 31 -1.04 -0.56 14.25
C ARG A 31 -1.34 -1.69 15.21
N TYR A 32 -0.56 -1.79 16.29
CA TYR A 32 -0.77 -2.80 17.31
C TYR A 32 -1.13 -2.11 18.62
N ASP A 33 -2.09 -2.69 19.33
CA ASP A 33 -2.42 -2.31 20.70
C ASP A 33 -2.08 -3.50 21.60
N ALA A 34 -1.64 -3.23 22.82
CA ALA A 34 -1.28 -4.23 23.82
C ALA A 34 -2.18 -4.07 25.05
N HIS A 35 -2.69 -5.20 25.54
CA HIS A 35 -3.45 -5.30 26.78
C HIS A 35 -2.58 -5.96 27.84
N TRP A 36 -2.47 -5.31 28.99
CA TRP A 36 -1.59 -5.70 30.09
C TRP A 36 -2.37 -6.38 31.22
N SER A 37 -1.66 -7.08 32.10
CA SER A 37 -2.26 -7.81 33.23
C SER A 37 -2.89 -6.89 34.30
N ASP A 38 -2.49 -5.62 34.34
CA ASP A 38 -3.07 -4.56 35.17
C ASP A 38 -4.34 -3.94 34.54
N SER A 39 -4.88 -4.54 33.47
CA SER A 39 -5.99 -4.03 32.67
C SER A 39 -5.68 -2.74 31.90
N ARG A 40 -4.41 -2.31 31.81
CA ARG A 40 -4.02 -1.18 30.97
C ARG A 40 -4.04 -1.60 29.50
N VAL A 41 -4.44 -0.66 28.64
CA VAL A 41 -4.28 -0.78 27.19
C VAL A 41 -3.28 0.27 26.70
N ASP A 42 -2.18 -0.19 26.11
CA ASP A 42 -1.22 0.69 25.42
C ASP A 42 -1.48 0.63 23.92
N PHE A 43 -1.69 1.80 23.32
CA PHE A 43 -1.97 1.94 21.90
C PHE A 43 -0.71 2.21 21.08
N ASP A 44 -0.75 1.87 19.80
CA ASP A 44 0.32 2.17 18.83
C ASP A 44 1.70 1.60 19.24
N VAL A 45 1.70 0.44 19.89
CA VAL A 45 2.92 -0.25 20.32
C VAL A 45 3.66 -0.89 19.15
N SER A 46 4.97 -1.04 19.29
CA SER A 46 5.79 -1.80 18.35
C SER A 46 5.82 -3.25 18.80
N LEU A 47 5.07 -4.11 18.09
CA LEU A 47 4.96 -5.54 18.41
C LEU A 47 6.33 -6.21 18.49
N SER A 48 7.22 -5.92 17.54
CA SER A 48 8.60 -6.41 17.54
C SER A 48 9.37 -5.99 18.78
N LYS A 49 9.43 -4.69 19.08
CA LYS A 49 10.16 -4.19 20.27
C LYS A 49 9.65 -4.79 21.58
N MET A 50 8.35 -5.05 21.67
CA MET A 50 7.73 -5.62 22.85
C MET A 50 8.06 -7.11 23.00
N MET A 51 7.91 -7.89 21.94
CA MET A 51 8.13 -9.33 21.98
C MET A 51 9.61 -9.72 22.09
N TYR A 52 10.52 -8.97 21.46
CA TYR A 52 11.96 -9.23 21.55
C TYR A 52 12.55 -9.04 22.96
N ARG A 53 11.83 -8.41 23.90
CA ARG A 53 12.25 -8.29 25.30
C ARG A 53 11.95 -9.54 26.14
N GLY A 54 10.99 -10.36 25.71
CA GLY A 54 10.54 -11.55 26.45
C GLY A 54 10.96 -12.84 25.78
N PHE A 55 10.27 -13.22 24.70
CA PHE A 55 10.45 -14.49 24.01
C PHE A 55 10.50 -14.28 22.49
N PRO A 56 11.71 -14.15 21.91
CA PRO A 56 11.85 -13.90 20.47
C PRO A 56 11.46 -15.10 19.59
N ALA A 57 11.40 -16.31 20.15
CA ALA A 57 11.13 -17.54 19.40
C ALA A 57 9.69 -17.58 18.84
N ASP A 58 8.72 -17.00 19.55
CA ASP A 58 7.31 -17.10 19.21
C ASP A 58 6.76 -15.84 18.50
N PHE A 59 7.62 -14.84 18.26
CA PHE A 59 7.23 -13.59 17.61
C PHE A 59 6.58 -13.83 16.24
N ALA A 60 7.12 -14.75 15.44
CA ALA A 60 6.59 -15.02 14.11
C ALA A 60 5.16 -15.61 14.16
N ALA A 61 4.91 -16.53 15.10
CA ALA A 61 3.61 -17.16 15.27
C ALA A 61 2.57 -16.15 15.77
N ILE A 62 2.95 -15.28 16.69
CA ILE A 62 2.06 -14.23 17.21
C ILE A 62 1.81 -13.15 16.16
N ASP A 63 2.84 -12.66 15.46
CA ASP A 63 2.67 -11.70 14.35
C ASP A 63 1.76 -12.29 13.26
N GLU A 64 1.92 -13.56 12.93
CA GLU A 64 1.03 -14.24 11.97
C GLU A 64 -0.41 -14.33 12.48
N SER A 65 -0.63 -14.82 13.71
CA SER A 65 -1.97 -14.95 14.27
C SER A 65 -2.68 -13.60 14.43
N VAL A 66 -1.99 -12.58 14.95
CA VAL A 66 -2.53 -11.23 15.10
C VAL A 66 -2.95 -10.65 13.74
N ASN A 67 -2.15 -10.85 12.70
CA ASN A 67 -2.48 -10.37 11.38
C ASN A 67 -3.57 -11.19 10.68
N ALA A 68 -3.68 -12.49 10.96
CA ALA A 68 -4.73 -13.36 10.44
C ALA A 68 -6.12 -12.95 10.96
N HIS A 69 -6.20 -12.52 12.22
CA HIS A 69 -7.43 -12.03 12.85
C HIS A 69 -7.65 -10.52 12.65
N CYS A 70 -6.80 -9.85 11.86
CA CYS A 70 -6.94 -8.44 11.53
C CYS A 70 -7.71 -8.26 10.21
N PRO A 71 -8.85 -7.53 10.21
CA PRO A 71 -9.62 -7.29 9.00
C PRO A 71 -8.84 -6.45 7.97
N GLU A 72 -9.39 -6.32 6.76
CA GLU A 72 -8.79 -5.47 5.73
C GLU A 72 -8.68 -4.00 6.20
N VAL A 73 -9.75 -3.51 6.84
CA VAL A 73 -9.85 -2.18 7.48
C VAL A 73 -10.62 -2.34 8.80
N GLY A 74 -10.11 -1.73 9.87
CA GLY A 74 -10.71 -1.75 11.20
C GLY A 74 -9.87 -2.48 12.23
N THR A 75 -10.42 -2.58 13.43
CA THR A 75 -9.78 -3.23 14.59
C THR A 75 -10.05 -4.73 14.56
N GLY A 76 -8.98 -5.52 14.68
CA GLY A 76 -9.05 -6.97 14.79
C GLY A 76 -9.31 -7.45 16.22
N GLN A 77 -9.39 -8.76 16.38
CA GLN A 77 -9.59 -9.40 17.67
C GLN A 77 -8.30 -9.38 18.51
N TRP A 78 -8.46 -9.52 19.82
CA TRP A 78 -7.34 -9.71 20.75
C TRP A 78 -6.80 -11.13 20.65
N VAL A 79 -5.48 -11.25 20.64
CA VAL A 79 -4.73 -12.50 20.51
C VAL A 79 -3.76 -12.60 21.68
N ASP A 80 -3.78 -13.71 22.40
CA ASP A 80 -2.87 -13.97 23.52
C ASP A 80 -1.44 -14.34 23.07
N ASP A 81 -0.56 -14.56 24.05
CA ASP A 81 0.81 -15.03 23.86
C ASP A 81 0.91 -16.43 23.23
N PHE A 82 -0.17 -17.22 23.25
CA PHE A 82 -0.26 -18.51 22.56
C PHE A 82 -0.85 -18.40 21.14
N GLY A 83 -1.15 -17.18 20.67
CA GLY A 83 -1.73 -16.96 19.36
C GLY A 83 -3.23 -17.27 19.29
N ARG A 84 -3.93 -17.39 20.41
CA ARG A 84 -5.37 -17.69 20.49
C ARG A 84 -6.17 -16.41 20.62
N VAL A 85 -7.35 -16.40 20.02
CA VAL A 85 -8.29 -15.29 20.17
C VAL A 85 -8.86 -15.28 21.58
N VAL A 86 -8.76 -14.13 22.24
CA VAL A 86 -9.28 -13.92 23.59
C VAL A 86 -10.27 -12.74 23.62
N GLU A 87 -11.16 -12.75 24.61
CA GLU A 87 -11.96 -11.57 24.91
C GLU A 87 -11.06 -10.51 25.55
N GLY A 88 -11.17 -9.28 25.10
CA GLY A 88 -10.36 -8.19 25.60
C GLY A 88 -11.11 -6.87 25.56
N PRO A 89 -10.50 -5.79 26.09
CA PRO A 89 -11.17 -4.52 26.27
C PRO A 89 -11.71 -3.96 24.95
N THR A 90 -12.90 -3.37 25.03
CA THR A 90 -13.58 -2.69 23.91
C THR A 90 -13.07 -1.26 23.69
N GLU A 91 -12.06 -0.84 24.45
CA GLU A 91 -11.43 0.46 24.29
C GLU A 91 -10.92 0.64 22.86
N ILE A 92 -11.31 1.75 22.24
CA ILE A 92 -10.89 2.13 20.88
C ILE A 92 -9.77 3.15 21.04
N ASN A 93 -8.71 3.01 20.25
CA ASN A 93 -7.63 3.99 20.24
C ASN A 93 -8.21 5.40 19.98
N PRO A 94 -8.09 6.34 20.92
CA PRO A 94 -8.64 7.69 20.77
C PRO A 94 -7.91 8.48 19.67
N ASN A 95 -6.71 8.06 19.29
CA ASN A 95 -5.95 8.66 18.21
C ASN A 95 -6.36 8.05 16.87
N PRO A 96 -6.98 8.83 15.97
CA PRO A 96 -7.27 8.34 14.63
C PRO A 96 -5.95 8.00 13.91
N PRO A 97 -5.99 7.12 12.89
CA PRO A 97 -4.81 6.73 12.13
C PRO A 97 -4.18 7.94 11.41
N GLY A 98 -3.28 8.62 12.11
CA GLY A 98 -2.52 9.77 11.62
C GLY A 98 -1.45 9.40 10.59
N ASN A 99 -0.98 10.42 9.87
CA ASN A 99 -0.05 10.34 8.73
C ASN A 99 1.32 9.67 9.00
N ARG A 100 1.67 9.38 10.26
CA ARG A 100 3.01 8.92 10.68
C ARG A 100 3.03 7.56 11.40
N GLY A 101 1.88 6.92 11.62
CA GLY A 101 1.82 5.64 12.35
C GLY A 101 1.53 4.44 11.46
N GLY A 102 1.93 3.25 11.92
CA GLY A 102 1.58 1.94 11.37
C GLY A 102 2.63 1.29 10.47
N GLU A 103 2.73 -0.03 10.56
CA GLU A 103 3.59 -0.86 9.73
C GLU A 103 2.91 -1.25 8.43
N ARG A 104 3.66 -1.24 7.32
CA ARG A 104 3.14 -1.67 6.02
C ARG A 104 2.99 -3.18 5.99
N ARG A 105 1.76 -3.66 5.84
CA ARG A 105 1.46 -5.10 5.71
C ARG A 105 0.69 -5.38 4.43
N LYS A 106 1.01 -6.52 3.80
CA LYS A 106 0.26 -7.02 2.65
C LYS A 106 -1.02 -7.68 3.16
N TYR A 107 -2.15 -7.40 2.54
CA TYR A 107 -3.38 -8.17 2.73
C TYR A 107 -3.53 -9.11 1.55
N GLY A 108 -3.93 -10.36 1.81
CA GLY A 108 -4.00 -11.44 0.82
C GLY A 108 -5.01 -11.27 -0.30
N VAL A 109 -5.71 -10.13 -0.40
CA VAL A 109 -6.69 -9.87 -1.46
C VAL A 109 -6.45 -8.46 -1.99
N SER A 110 -5.68 -8.35 -3.08
CA SER A 110 -5.49 -7.08 -3.78
C SER A 110 -6.73 -6.75 -4.61
N ARG A 111 -7.79 -6.24 -4.00
CA ARG A 111 -8.90 -5.64 -4.76
C ARG A 111 -8.63 -4.15 -5.03
N TYR A 112 -7.40 -3.83 -5.46
CA TYR A 112 -7.14 -2.56 -6.13
C TYR A 112 -7.38 -2.77 -7.62
N GLU A 113 -8.62 -2.57 -8.06
CA GLU A 113 -8.90 -2.36 -9.47
C GLU A 113 -8.17 -1.09 -9.91
N SER A 114 -7.04 -1.26 -10.60
CA SER A 114 -6.39 -0.15 -11.29
C SER A 114 -7.42 0.44 -12.25
N ASN A 115 -7.94 1.62 -11.95
CA ASN A 115 -9.02 2.22 -12.74
C ASN A 115 -8.56 2.33 -14.22
N PRO A 116 -9.13 1.53 -15.13
CA PRO A 116 -8.65 1.46 -16.52
C PRO A 116 -8.81 2.79 -17.24
N LYS A 117 -9.71 3.67 -16.75
CA LYS A 117 -9.91 5.02 -17.27
C LYS A 117 -8.69 5.91 -17.02
N VAL A 118 -8.09 5.86 -15.83
CA VAL A 118 -6.90 6.67 -15.49
C VAL A 118 -5.69 6.27 -16.33
N LYS A 119 -5.48 4.97 -16.52
CA LYS A 119 -4.41 4.45 -17.38
C LYS A 119 -4.59 4.86 -18.84
N ARG A 120 -5.84 4.92 -19.32
CA ARG A 120 -6.19 5.38 -20.67
C ARG A 120 -5.95 6.88 -20.84
N VAL A 121 -6.40 7.70 -19.88
CA VAL A 121 -6.18 9.17 -19.90
C VAL A 121 -4.70 9.51 -19.85
N TRP A 122 -3.92 8.82 -19.01
CA TRP A 122 -2.48 9.09 -18.91
C TRP A 122 -1.71 8.69 -20.19
N ARG A 123 -2.12 7.58 -20.84
CA ARG A 123 -1.57 7.20 -22.16
C ARG A 123 -1.94 8.20 -23.26
N LEU A 124 -3.17 8.71 -23.26
CA LEU A 124 -3.62 9.76 -24.18
C LEU A 124 -2.79 11.03 -24.01
N GLY A 125 -2.65 11.52 -22.77
CA GLY A 125 -1.86 12.71 -22.47
C GLY A 125 -0.40 12.56 -22.93
N ARG A 126 0.22 11.40 -22.67
CA ARG A 126 1.60 11.14 -23.09
C ARG A 126 1.76 11.06 -24.62
N GLY A 127 0.77 10.47 -25.30
CA GLY A 127 0.75 10.39 -26.76
C GLY A 127 0.65 11.77 -27.41
N VAL A 128 -0.31 12.59 -26.97
CA VAL A 128 -0.53 13.95 -27.50
C VAL A 128 0.67 14.85 -27.24
N ALA A 129 1.23 14.82 -26.02
CA ALA A 129 2.42 15.61 -25.69
C ALA A 129 3.64 15.20 -26.53
N GLY A 130 3.88 13.89 -26.71
CA GLY A 130 4.97 13.40 -27.55
C GLY A 130 4.83 13.80 -29.02
N LEU A 131 3.61 13.77 -29.55
CA LEU A 131 3.31 14.19 -30.92
C LEU A 131 3.53 15.70 -31.10
N GLY A 132 3.05 16.51 -30.16
CA GLY A 132 3.25 17.96 -30.17
C GLY A 132 4.73 18.36 -30.12
N ILE A 133 5.51 17.74 -29.22
CA ILE A 133 6.96 17.96 -29.11
C ILE A 133 7.68 17.49 -30.38
N GLY A 134 7.30 16.34 -30.93
CA GLY A 134 7.90 15.80 -32.15
C GLY A 134 7.67 16.71 -33.37
N VAL A 135 6.45 17.20 -33.56
CA VAL A 135 6.12 18.16 -34.63
C VAL A 135 6.88 19.47 -34.43
N PHE A 136 6.92 20.00 -33.20
CA PHE A 136 7.65 21.23 -32.89
C PHE A 136 9.15 21.11 -33.19
N LEU A 137 9.77 19.95 -32.92
CA LEU A 137 11.17 19.70 -33.24
C LEU A 137 11.42 19.51 -34.75
N LEU A 138 10.44 18.98 -35.49
CA LEU A 138 10.51 18.82 -36.95
C LEU A 138 10.32 20.15 -37.70
N THR A 139 9.42 21.01 -37.25
CA THR A 139 9.10 22.29 -37.92
C THR A 139 9.81 23.50 -37.32
N GLY A 140 10.45 23.33 -36.16
CA GLY A 140 11.13 24.40 -35.44
C GLY A 140 12.53 24.71 -35.98
N PRO A 141 13.17 25.77 -35.46
CA PRO A 141 14.50 26.21 -35.89
C PRO A 141 15.62 25.21 -35.61
N ALA A 142 15.37 24.18 -34.79
CA ALA A 142 16.29 23.09 -34.47
C ALA A 142 16.15 21.86 -35.40
N SER A 143 15.41 21.99 -36.51
CA SER A 143 15.13 20.90 -37.47
C SER A 143 16.36 20.41 -38.23
N HIS A 144 17.45 21.18 -38.25
CA HIS A 144 18.67 20.82 -38.95
C HIS A 144 19.56 19.93 -38.06
N GLY A 145 19.78 18.68 -38.48
CA GLY A 145 20.65 17.70 -37.80
C GLY A 145 19.92 16.77 -36.85
N ILE A 146 20.49 16.52 -35.68
CA ILE A 146 20.03 15.52 -34.70
C ILE A 146 18.61 15.84 -34.18
N GLY A 147 18.22 17.12 -34.13
CA GLY A 147 16.90 17.56 -33.70
C GLY A 147 15.75 17.02 -34.54
N GLY A 148 15.92 16.96 -35.87
CA GLY A 148 14.92 16.39 -36.78
C GLY A 148 14.76 14.87 -36.61
N PHE A 149 15.85 14.15 -36.38
CA PHE A 149 15.82 12.70 -36.12
C PHE A 149 15.16 12.36 -34.79
N VAL A 150 15.47 13.11 -33.73
CA VAL A 150 14.80 12.98 -32.43
C VAL A 150 13.31 13.33 -32.53
N GLY A 151 12.97 14.37 -33.29
CA GLY A 151 11.57 14.74 -33.59
C GLY A 151 10.80 13.61 -34.27
N LEU A 152 11.39 12.96 -35.28
CA LEU A 152 10.80 11.81 -35.97
C LEU A 152 10.52 10.64 -35.02
N LEU A 153 11.48 10.28 -34.14
CA LEU A 153 11.30 9.22 -33.15
C LEU A 153 10.16 9.52 -32.17
N PHE A 154 10.02 10.79 -31.76
CA PHE A 154 8.91 11.23 -30.91
C PHE A 154 7.55 11.15 -31.62
N VAL A 155 7.47 11.51 -32.91
CA VAL A 155 6.25 11.37 -33.71
C VAL A 155 5.87 9.90 -33.89
N ILE A 156 6.82 9.03 -34.22
CA ILE A 156 6.59 7.57 -34.38
C ILE A 156 6.11 6.96 -33.05
N GLY A 157 6.78 7.29 -31.94
CA GLY A 157 6.40 6.81 -30.61
C GLY A 157 5.03 7.33 -30.16
N GLY A 158 4.72 8.59 -30.44
CA GLY A 158 3.41 9.20 -30.18
C GLY A 158 2.29 8.52 -30.97
N LEU A 159 2.48 8.34 -32.28
CA LEU A 159 1.55 7.63 -33.17
C LEU A 159 1.35 6.18 -32.76
N ALA A 160 2.41 5.44 -32.44
CA ALA A 160 2.30 4.05 -31.98
C ALA A 160 1.50 3.93 -30.66
N SER A 161 1.70 4.88 -29.73
CA SER A 161 0.94 4.93 -28.48
C SER A 161 -0.54 5.29 -28.70
N LEU A 162 -0.87 6.03 -29.75
CA LEU A 162 -2.24 6.38 -30.16
C LEU A 162 -2.92 5.26 -30.97
N ALA A 163 -2.18 4.57 -31.84
CA ALA A 163 -2.68 3.44 -32.63
C ALA A 163 -3.14 2.27 -31.73
N GLY A 164 -2.44 2.04 -30.62
CA GLY A 164 -2.84 1.05 -29.61
C GLY A 164 -4.14 1.39 -28.84
N LEU A 165 -4.76 2.55 -29.09
CA LEU A 165 -6.07 2.92 -28.54
C LEU A 165 -7.24 2.64 -29.50
N ILE A 166 -6.95 2.33 -30.77
CA ILE A 166 -7.98 1.93 -31.73
C ILE A 166 -8.38 0.48 -31.37
N PRO A 167 -9.62 0.23 -30.90
CA PRO A 167 -10.08 -1.13 -30.69
C PRO A 167 -10.08 -1.84 -32.03
N GLY A 168 -9.16 -2.80 -32.19
CA GLY A 168 -9.05 -3.62 -33.39
C GLY A 168 -10.33 -4.42 -33.62
N LYS A 169 -11.25 -3.85 -34.40
CA LYS A 169 -12.51 -4.50 -34.79
C LYS A 169 -12.39 -5.32 -36.08
N HIS A 170 -11.17 -5.63 -36.52
CA HIS A 170 -10.95 -6.46 -37.70
C HIS A 170 -9.84 -7.48 -37.45
N ARG A 171 -10.22 -8.62 -36.85
CA ARG A 171 -9.59 -9.91 -37.13
C ARG A 171 -10.48 -10.60 -38.18
N PRO A 172 -10.07 -10.72 -39.45
CA PRO A 172 -10.60 -11.82 -40.26
C PRO A 172 -10.04 -13.12 -39.70
N TRP A 173 -10.89 -14.15 -39.70
CA TRP A 173 -10.52 -15.53 -39.39
C TRP A 173 -9.37 -16.03 -40.25
#